data_AF-A0A0F9CYC6-F1
#
_entry.id   AF-A0A0F9CYC6-F1
#
_cell.length_a   1.000
_cell.length_b   1.000
_cell.length_c   1.000
_cell.angle_alpha   90.00
_cell.angle_beta   90.00
_cell.angle_gamma   90.00
#
_symmetry.space_group_name_H-M   'P 1'
#
loop_
_entity.id
_entity.type
_entity.pdbx_description
1 polymer ?
#
loop_
_entity_poly.entity_id
_entity_poly.type
_entity_poly.pdbx_seq_one_letter_code
_entity_poly.pdbx_strand_id
1 'polypeptide(L)' 'MALIIAEAGINHCGNWNMAHELIKIAKDVGADIWKTQVYDPFELFGPDGQTPNPEILD' A
#
# COMPACT_ATOMS: atom_id res chain seq x y z
N MET A 1 -24.22 -3.01 7.96
CA MET A 1 -23.08 -2.08 8.18
C MET A 1 -21.87 -2.68 7.49
N ALA A 2 -21.08 -1.87 6.79
CA ALA A 2 -19.89 -2.33 6.07
C ALA A 2 -18.64 -1.77 6.75
N LEU A 3 -17.53 -2.51 6.68
CA LEU A 3 -16.19 -2.04 7.05
C LEU A 3 -15.55 -1.41 5.81
N ILE A 4 -15.08 -0.17 5.92
CA ILE A 4 -14.48 0.59 4.83
C ILE A 4 -12.96 0.66 5.02
N ILE A 5 -12.21 0.12 4.06
CA ILE A 5 -10.75 0.16 4.02
C ILE A 5 -10.31 1.12 2.92
N ALA A 6 -9.66 2.22 3.31
CA ALA A 6 -9.00 3.14 2.39
C ALA A 6 -7.63 2.57 1.98
N GLU A 7 -7.57 1.92 0.82
CA GLU A 7 -6.33 1.40 0.25
C GLU A 7 -5.49 2.52 -0.36
N ALA A 8 -4.33 2.77 0.25
CA ALA A 8 -3.31 3.68 -0.25
C ALA A 8 -2.26 2.96 -1.10
N GLY A 9 -2.10 1.64 -0.99
CA GLY A 9 -1.13 0.88 -1.78
C GLY A 9 0.27 1.47 -1.71
N ILE A 10 0.76 1.99 -2.84
CA ILE A 10 2.05 2.72 -2.97
C ILE A 10 1.87 4.21 -3.29
N ASN A 11 0.66 4.77 -3.14
CA ASN A 11 0.32 6.16 -3.51
C ASN A 11 1.05 7.23 -2.70
N HIS A 12 1.79 6.84 -1.66
CA HIS A 12 2.71 7.74 -0.96
C HIS A 12 3.99 8.02 -1.77
N CYS A 13 4.26 7.30 -2.86
CA CYS A 13 5.40 7.52 -3.77
C CYS A 13 6.76 7.57 -3.04
N GLY A 14 6.94 6.72 -2.02
CA GLY A 14 8.14 6.72 -1.18
C GLY A 14 8.32 7.94 -0.26
N ASN A 15 7.32 8.81 -0.14
CA ASN A 15 7.35 10.02 0.68
C ASN A 15 6.52 9.87 1.97
N TRP A 16 7.20 9.99 3.12
CA TRP A 16 6.56 9.86 4.43
C TRP A 16 5.52 10.95 4.73
N ASN A 17 5.76 12.19 4.33
CA ASN A 17 4.78 13.26 4.52
C ASN A 17 3.50 12.98 3.72
N MET A 18 3.65 12.47 2.49
CA MET A 18 2.50 12.05 1.67
C MET A 18 1.72 10.92 2.34
N ALA A 19 2.41 9.92 2.93
CA ALA A 19 1.75 8.85 3.68
C ALA A 19 0.91 9.41 4.84
N HIS A 20 1.44 10.39 5.59
CA HIS A 20 0.69 11.05 6.67
C HIS A 20 -0.52 11.83 6.16
N GLU A 21 -0.41 12.53 5.02
CA GLU A 21 -1.56 13.21 4.41
C GLU A 21 -2.64 12.20 3.95
N LEU A 22 -2.25 11.06 3.38
CA LEU A 22 -3.20 10.00 3.00
C LEU A 22 -3.94 9.42 4.21
N ILE A 23 -3.27 9.27 5.36
CA ILE A 23 -3.91 8.83 6.61
C ILE A 23 -4.94 9.88 7.09
N LYS A 24 -4.61 11.17 7.02
CA LYS A 24 -5.54 12.25 7.39
C LYS A 24 -6.77 12.24 6.49
N ILE A 25 -6.58 12.12 5.17
CA ILE A 25 -7.68 12.04 4.20
C ILE A 25 -8.60 10.85 4.52
N ALA A 26 -8.04 9.66 4.79
CA ALA A 26 -8.83 8.48 5.14
C ALA A 26 -9.66 8.69 6.41
N LYS A 27 -9.10 9.37 7.41
CA LYS A 27 -9.83 9.76 8.62
C LYS A 27 -10.94 10.77 8.32
N ASP A 28 -10.65 11.81 7.53
CA ASP A 28 -11.58 12.91 7.25
C ASP A 28 -12.81 12.44 6.47
N VAL A 29 -12.66 11.43 5.60
CA VAL A 29 -13.78 10.82 4.85
C VAL A 29 -14.52 9.73 5.65
N GLY A 30 -14.05 9.39 6.84
CA GLY A 30 -14.70 8.42 7.72
C GLY A 30 -14.43 6.95 7.35
N ALA A 31 -13.26 6.63 6.78
CA ALA A 31 -12.86 5.23 6.63
C ALA A 31 -12.52 4.60 8.00
N ASP A 32 -12.77 3.30 8.14
CA ASP A 32 -12.46 2.57 9.37
C ASP A 32 -10.97 2.22 9.47
N ILE A 33 -10.35 1.90 8.33
CA ILE A 33 -8.96 1.44 8.23
C ILE A 33 -8.27 2.14 7.06
N TRP A 34 -7.03 2.56 7.27
CA TRP A 34 -6.10 2.94 6.20
C TRP A 34 -5.12 1.78 5.95
N LYS A 35 -4.92 1.38 4.70
CA LYS A 35 -4.04 0.26 4.32
C LYS A 35 -2.96 0.71 3.34
N THR A 36 -1.74 0.20 3.51
CA THR A 36 -0.60 0.40 2.58
C THR A 36 -0.03 -0.95 2.18
N GLN A 37 0.75 -0.98 1.10
CA GLN A 37 1.47 -2.19 0.69
C GLN A 37 2.90 -2.17 1.26
N VAL A 38 3.34 -3.31 1.78
CA VAL A 38 4.70 -3.54 2.27
C VAL A 38 5.18 -4.84 1.66
N TYR A 39 6.22 -4.78 0.85
CA TYR A 39 6.88 -5.92 0.22
C TYR A 39 8.30 -5.54 -0.17
N ASP A 40 9.19 -6.52 -0.27
CA ASP A 40 10.50 -6.32 -0.90
C ASP A 40 10.32 -6.43 -2.43
N PRO A 41 10.61 -5.37 -3.21
CA PRO A 41 10.43 -5.41 -4.66
C PRO A 41 11.35 -6.42 -5.35
N PHE A 42 12.51 -6.74 -4.78
CA PHE A 42 13.45 -7.70 -5.38
C PHE A 42 13.10 -9.14 -5.06
N GLU A 43 12.50 -9.41 -3.89
CA GLU A 43 11.91 -10.72 -3.62
C GLU A 43 10.70 -10.94 -4.53
N LEU A 44 9.81 -9.95 -4.61
CA LEU A 44 8.55 -10.09 -5.34
C LEU A 44 8.72 -10.06 -6.87
N PHE A 45 9.60 -9.23 -7.41
CA PHE A 45 9.75 -9.02 -8.86
C PHE A 45 11.13 -9.45 -9.41
N GLY A 46 11.94 -10.11 -8.60
CA GLY A 46 13.29 -10.54 -8.98
C GLY A 46 14.31 -9.39 -9.06
N PRO A 47 15.58 -9.71 -9.39
CA PRO A 47 16.68 -8.74 -9.35
C PRO A 47 16.53 -7.56 -10.32
N ASP A 48 15.77 -7.75 -11.39
CA ASP A 48 15.49 -6.75 -12.42
C ASP A 48 14.17 -6.00 -12.20
N GLY A 49 13.37 -6.42 -11.21
CA GLY A 49 12.10 -5.80 -10.88
C GLY A 49 11.00 -6.03 -11.92
N GLN A 50 11.15 -7.02 -12.81
CA GLN A 50 10.22 -7.26 -13.92
C GLN A 50 9.52 -8.61 -13.88
N THR A 51 10.02 -9.56 -13.09
CA THR A 51 9.56 -10.95 -13.11
C THR A 51 8.89 -11.29 -11.78
N PRO A 52 7.55 -11.25 -11.69
CA PRO A 52 6.85 -11.63 -10.47
C PRO A 52 7.22 -13.05 -10.06
N ASN A 53 7.62 -13.26 -8.82
CA ASN A 53 7.87 -14.59 -8.28
C ASN A 53 6.52 -15.25 -7.91
N PRO A 54 6.08 -16.29 -8.66
CA PRO A 54 4.78 -16.92 -8.44
C PRO A 54 4.67 -17.64 -7.08
N GLU A 55 5.79 -17.94 -6.41
CA GLU A 55 5.80 -18.61 -5.10
C GLU A 55 5.51 -17.66 -3.93
N ILE A 56 5.56 -16.34 -4.15
CA ILE A 56 5.37 -15.31 -3.10
C ILE A 56 4.05 -14.55 -3.30
N LEU A 57 3.24 -14.93 -4.29
CA LEU A 57 1.98 -14.27 -4.63
C LEU A 57 0.76 -14.87 -3.90
N ASP A 58 0.95 -15.93 -3.11
CA ASP A 58 -0.09 -16.61 -2.31
C ASP A 58 -0.15 -16.15 -0.85
#